data_AF-A0A7C3IG30-F1
#
_entry.id   AF-A0A7C3IG30-F1
#
_cell.length_a   1.000
_cell.length_b   1.000
_cell.length_c   1.000
_cell.angle_alpha   90.00
_cell.angle_beta   90.00
_cell.angle_gamma   90.00
#
_symmetry.space_group_name_H-M   'P 1'
#
loop_
_entity.id
_entity.type
_entity.pdbx_description
1 polymer ?
#
loop_
_entity_poly.entity_id
_entity_poly.type
_entity_poly.pdbx_seq_one_letter_code
_entity_poly.pdbx_strand_id
1 'polypeptide(L)'
;MKTLGPMLSCVAAVLLSVHAAGVLEITTKKQSFPERNLSVERTYRGGKCIMLEMTQDGKRTRAFRVNGRTVAVESDEDQDGFYETFVVFDPETDEFEWFIRTTNHVVHPVASEKLQELKEKKRKADKALADLIEQSR
;
A
#
# COMPACT_ATOMS: atom_id res chain seq x y z
N MET A 1 -12.53 50.67 -13.39
CA MET A 1 -11.11 50.57 -12.96
C MET A 1 -11.03 49.46 -11.92
N LYS A 2 -10.56 48.26 -12.34
CA LYS A 2 -9.26 47.64 -11.98
C LYS A 2 -9.14 47.35 -10.47
N THR A 3 -8.88 46.14 -9.96
CA THR A 3 -8.41 44.86 -10.52
C THR A 3 -8.59 43.77 -9.45
N LEU A 4 -9.03 42.57 -9.85
CA LEU A 4 -8.93 41.33 -9.06
C LEU A 4 -7.45 40.95 -8.86
N GLY A 5 -7.10 40.50 -7.65
CA GLY A 5 -5.78 39.93 -7.34
C GLY A 5 -5.61 38.51 -7.89
N PRO A 6 -4.38 38.08 -8.21
CA PRO A 6 -4.15 36.81 -8.87
C PRO A 6 -4.21 35.64 -7.89
N MET A 7 -5.06 34.65 -8.21
CA MET A 7 -4.95 33.28 -7.71
C MET A 7 -3.58 32.72 -8.09
N LEU A 8 -2.83 32.22 -7.10
CA LEU A 8 -1.58 31.54 -7.34
C LEU A 8 -1.83 30.28 -8.16
N SER A 9 -1.19 30.27 -9.33
CA SER A 9 -1.15 29.22 -10.33
C SER A 9 -0.54 27.93 -9.76
N CYS A 10 -1.33 26.85 -9.75
CA CYS A 10 -0.79 25.49 -9.72
C CYS A 10 -0.14 25.20 -11.08
N VAL A 11 1.18 25.22 -11.15
CA VAL A 11 1.92 24.84 -12.36
C VAL A 11 1.85 23.32 -12.50
N ALA A 12 0.97 22.84 -13.36
CA ALA A 12 1.03 21.48 -13.90
C ALA A 12 1.88 21.50 -15.16
N ALA A 13 3.11 21.02 -15.07
CA ALA A 13 3.93 20.77 -16.26
C ALA A 13 3.49 19.44 -16.88
N VAL A 14 2.85 19.51 -18.06
CA VAL A 14 2.63 18.36 -18.94
C VAL A 14 3.74 18.40 -20.00
N LEU A 15 4.62 17.40 -20.00
CA LEU A 15 5.54 17.15 -21.11
C LEU A 15 5.15 15.82 -21.79
N LEU A 16 4.81 15.90 -23.07
CA LEU A 16 4.69 14.76 -23.98
C LEU A 16 6.00 14.57 -24.75
N SER A 17 6.55 13.35 -24.81
CA SER A 17 7.17 12.79 -26.03
C SER A 17 7.48 11.29 -25.85
N VAL A 18 6.87 10.45 -26.70
CA VAL A 18 7.45 9.66 -27.83
C VAL A 18 7.87 8.23 -27.41
N HIS A 19 7.17 7.25 -28.01
CA HIS A 19 7.33 5.83 -27.75
C HIS A 19 8.55 5.24 -28.50
N ALA A 20 9.59 4.90 -27.74
CA ALA A 20 10.69 4.03 -28.17
C ALA A 20 10.83 2.94 -27.10
N ALA A 21 10.35 1.71 -27.37
CA ALA A 21 10.37 0.55 -26.44
C ALA A 21 10.40 0.99 -24.95
N GLY A 22 9.38 1.75 -24.57
CA GLY A 22 9.51 2.79 -23.54
C GLY A 22 9.83 2.22 -22.16
N VAL A 23 10.92 2.69 -21.56
CA VAL A 23 11.07 2.65 -20.11
C VAL A 23 9.81 3.31 -19.54
N LEU A 24 8.93 2.50 -18.96
CA LEU A 24 7.71 3.01 -18.35
C LEU A 24 8.13 3.93 -17.20
N GLU A 25 7.71 5.19 -17.27
CA GLU A 25 8.01 6.18 -16.25
C GLU A 25 7.59 5.67 -14.86
N ILE A 26 8.48 5.82 -13.88
CA ILE A 26 8.21 5.53 -12.48
C ILE A 26 7.89 6.85 -11.79
N THR A 27 6.72 6.93 -11.17
CA THR A 27 6.27 8.14 -10.45
C THR A 27 5.79 7.77 -9.05
N THR A 28 5.94 8.71 -8.13
CA THR A 28 5.51 8.54 -6.73
C THR A 28 4.58 9.68 -6.33
N LYS A 29 3.47 9.35 -5.67
CA LYS A 29 2.51 10.31 -5.13
C LYS A 29 2.35 10.10 -3.64
N LYS A 30 2.50 11.16 -2.86
CA LYS A 30 2.35 11.14 -1.40
C LYS A 30 1.12 11.92 -0.96
N GLN A 31 0.41 11.38 0.01
CA GLN A 31 -0.74 12.00 0.67
C GLN A 31 -0.57 11.85 2.18
N SER A 32 -0.88 12.90 2.93
CA SER A 32 -0.81 12.88 4.40
C SER A 32 -2.18 13.25 4.98
N PHE A 33 -2.52 12.62 6.09
CA PHE A 33 -3.73 12.80 6.88
C PHE A 33 -3.31 13.00 8.35
N PRO A 34 -2.88 14.21 8.73
CA PRO A 34 -2.26 14.48 10.04
C PRO A 34 -3.16 14.12 11.22
N GLU A 35 -4.45 14.45 11.14
CA GLU A 35 -5.49 14.11 12.12
C GLU A 35 -5.65 12.60 12.39
N ARG A 36 -5.07 11.73 11.56
CA ARG A 36 -5.05 10.27 11.75
C ARG A 36 -3.65 9.70 11.92
N ASN A 37 -2.63 10.56 12.11
CA ASN A 37 -1.21 10.19 12.09
C ASN A 37 -0.84 9.28 10.92
N LEU A 38 -1.46 9.53 9.76
CA LEU A 38 -1.41 8.64 8.61
C LEU A 38 -0.75 9.34 7.43
N SER A 39 0.16 8.64 6.76
CA SER A 39 0.63 9.02 5.43
C SER A 39 0.60 7.82 4.50
N VAL A 40 0.30 8.10 3.23
CA VAL A 40 0.20 7.08 2.18
C VAL A 40 1.01 7.57 0.98
N GLU A 41 1.97 6.76 0.58
CA GLU A 41 2.79 6.94 -0.60
C GLU A 41 2.47 5.85 -1.62
N ARG A 42 2.28 6.21 -2.88
CA ARG A 42 1.93 5.29 -3.96
C ARG A 42 2.95 5.44 -5.07
N THR A 43 3.60 4.34 -5.43
CA THR A 43 4.54 4.26 -6.55
C THR A 43 3.87 3.60 -7.75
N TYR A 44 4.04 4.21 -8.91
CA TYR A 44 3.42 3.81 -10.16
C TYR A 44 4.48 3.49 -11.21
N ARG A 45 4.19 2.54 -12.10
CA ARG A 45 4.95 2.25 -13.32
C ARG A 45 4.00 2.26 -14.50
N GLY A 46 4.18 3.20 -15.44
CA GLY A 46 3.29 3.33 -16.61
C GLY A 46 1.82 3.49 -16.22
N GLY A 47 1.55 4.26 -15.16
CA GLY A 47 0.20 4.50 -14.63
C GLY A 47 -0.36 3.38 -13.71
N LYS A 48 0.27 2.20 -13.64
CA LYS A 48 -0.15 1.12 -12.74
C LYS A 48 0.49 1.30 -11.37
N CYS A 49 -0.31 1.31 -10.30
CA CYS A 49 0.21 1.31 -8.92
C CYS A 49 0.88 -0.03 -8.63
N ILE A 50 2.21 -0.02 -8.43
CA ILE A 50 3.03 -1.21 -8.18
C ILE A 50 3.41 -1.37 -6.71
N MET A 51 3.31 -0.30 -5.92
CA MET A 51 3.66 -0.29 -4.51
C MET A 51 2.87 0.78 -3.77
N LEU A 52 2.43 0.46 -2.56
CA LEU A 52 1.85 1.40 -1.62
C LEU A 52 2.63 1.31 -0.33
N GLU A 53 3.12 2.43 0.18
CA GLU A 53 3.70 2.52 1.51
C GLU A 53 2.75 3.34 2.38
N MET A 54 2.44 2.83 3.56
CA MET A 54 1.60 3.47 4.55
C MET A 54 2.42 3.64 5.82
N THR A 55 2.38 4.83 6.41
CA THR A 55 2.86 5.07 7.76
C THR A 55 1.68 5.46 8.63
N GLN A 56 1.40 4.69 9.68
CA GLN A 56 0.34 4.99 10.64
C GLN A 56 0.88 4.85 12.06
N ASP A 57 0.77 5.92 12.85
CA ASP A 57 1.29 5.96 14.22
C ASP A 57 2.77 5.54 14.31
N GLY A 58 3.57 5.93 13.30
CA GLY A 58 4.99 5.60 13.15
C GLY A 58 5.27 4.23 12.53
N LYS A 59 4.33 3.28 12.59
CA LYS A 59 4.47 1.95 11.97
C LYS A 59 4.40 2.05 10.46
N ARG A 60 5.27 1.33 9.76
CA ARG A 60 5.35 1.39 8.30
C ARG A 60 4.94 0.07 7.70
N THR A 61 4.05 0.12 6.72
CA THR A 61 3.60 -1.06 5.97
C THR A 61 3.77 -0.79 4.49
N ARG A 62 4.34 -1.73 3.75
CA ARG A 62 4.50 -1.64 2.30
C ARG A 62 3.77 -2.80 1.64
N ALA A 63 2.89 -2.50 0.71
CA ALA A 63 2.16 -3.47 -0.09
C ALA A 63 2.67 -3.44 -1.54
N PHE A 64 3.00 -4.60 -2.08
CA PHE A 64 3.44 -4.79 -3.46
C PHE A 64 2.27 -5.25 -4.32
N ARG A 65 2.13 -4.68 -5.51
CA ARG A 65 0.98 -4.92 -6.38
C ARG A 65 1.37 -5.38 -7.78
N VAL A 66 0.68 -6.41 -8.25
CA VAL A 66 0.77 -6.92 -9.63
C VAL A 66 -0.64 -6.98 -10.20
N ASN A 67 -0.85 -6.40 -11.38
CA ASN A 67 -2.16 -6.33 -12.05
C ASN A 67 -3.28 -5.79 -11.14
N GLY A 68 -2.95 -4.82 -10.28
CA GLY A 68 -3.90 -4.21 -9.35
C GLY A 68 -4.21 -5.04 -8.10
N ARG A 69 -3.70 -6.26 -7.97
CA ARG A 69 -3.84 -7.10 -6.77
C ARG A 69 -2.60 -6.99 -5.89
N THR A 70 -2.80 -7.01 -4.57
CA THR A 70 -1.69 -7.10 -3.62
C THR A 70 -1.14 -8.53 -3.64
N VAL A 71 0.16 -8.67 -3.83
CA VAL A 71 0.84 -9.99 -3.87
C VAL A 71 1.72 -10.21 -2.64
N ALA A 72 2.15 -9.12 -2.00
CA ALA A 72 2.91 -9.20 -0.77
C ALA A 72 2.71 -7.93 0.07
N VAL A 73 2.86 -8.06 1.38
CA VAL A 73 2.89 -6.96 2.33
C VAL A 73 4.06 -7.17 3.28
N GLU A 74 4.84 -6.13 3.54
CA GLU A 74 5.83 -6.12 4.63
C GLU A 74 5.47 -5.04 5.65
N SER A 75 5.74 -5.27 6.93
CA SER A 75 5.50 -4.31 7.99
C SER A 75 6.70 -4.20 8.92
N ASP A 76 6.97 -2.96 9.33
CA ASP A 76 7.87 -2.49 10.37
C ASP A 76 6.99 -2.09 11.57
N GLU A 77 6.83 -3.01 12.52
CA GLU A 77 5.86 -2.89 13.63
C GLU A 77 6.46 -2.21 14.86
N ASP A 78 7.78 -2.34 15.07
CA ASP A 78 8.53 -1.74 16.18
C ASP A 78 9.22 -0.40 15.85
N GLN A 79 9.15 0.04 14.59
CA GLN A 79 9.60 1.34 14.09
C GLN A 79 11.12 1.49 14.06
N ASP A 80 11.86 0.39 14.00
CA ASP A 80 13.33 0.40 14.04
C ASP A 80 13.99 0.58 12.66
N GLY A 81 13.21 0.54 11.58
CA GLY A 81 13.76 0.58 10.23
C GLY A 81 13.61 -0.72 9.44
N PHE A 82 13.41 -1.84 10.13
CA PHE A 82 13.47 -3.20 9.61
C PHE A 82 12.07 -3.81 9.54
N TYR A 83 11.71 -4.33 8.36
CA TYR A 83 10.43 -4.99 8.20
C TYR A 83 10.53 -6.44 8.69
N GLU A 84 10.07 -6.70 9.90
CA GLU A 84 10.07 -8.00 10.57
C GLU A 84 8.90 -8.88 10.12
N THR A 85 7.80 -8.29 9.66
CA THR A 85 6.65 -9.04 9.17
C THR A 85 6.61 -9.04 7.65
N PHE A 86 6.34 -10.20 7.04
CA PHE A 86 6.15 -10.37 5.60
C PHE A 86 5.00 -11.34 5.31
N VAL A 87 4.06 -10.93 4.46
CA VAL A 87 2.88 -11.71 4.08
C VAL A 87 2.85 -11.86 2.57
N VAL A 88 2.63 -13.07 2.07
CA VAL A 88 2.46 -13.37 0.63
C VAL A 88 1.03 -13.79 0.38
N PHE A 89 0.42 -13.23 -0.65
CA PHE A 89 -0.96 -13.50 -1.04
C PHE A 89 -0.98 -14.31 -2.33
N ASP A 90 -1.82 -15.33 -2.37
CA ASP A 90 -2.24 -15.95 -3.61
C ASP A 90 -3.25 -15.01 -4.30
N PRO A 91 -2.91 -14.45 -5.47
CA PRO A 91 -3.75 -13.48 -6.14
C PRO A 91 -5.07 -14.08 -6.66
N GLU A 92 -5.21 -15.40 -6.79
CA GLU A 92 -6.39 -16.08 -7.32
C GLU A 92 -7.37 -16.49 -6.22
N THR A 93 -6.84 -16.92 -5.07
CA THR A 93 -7.64 -17.48 -3.98
C THR A 93 -7.83 -16.52 -2.80
N ASP A 94 -7.05 -15.43 -2.73
CA ASP A 94 -6.97 -14.52 -1.57
C ASP A 94 -6.50 -15.22 -0.27
N GLU A 95 -5.97 -16.45 -0.41
CA GLU A 95 -5.21 -17.12 0.64
C GLU A 95 -3.87 -16.40 0.87
N PHE A 96 -3.32 -16.55 2.06
CA PHE A 96 -2.03 -15.96 2.38
C PHE A 96 -1.21 -16.82 3.33
N GLU A 97 0.10 -16.63 3.25
CA GLU A 97 1.09 -17.14 4.19
C GLU A 97 1.78 -15.97 4.88
N TRP A 98 2.01 -16.10 6.18
CA TRP A 98 2.65 -15.06 7.00
C TRP A 98 4.01 -15.57 7.49
N PHE A 99 5.01 -14.72 7.36
CA PHE A 99 6.37 -14.97 7.78
C PHE A 99 6.89 -13.87 8.71
N ILE A 100 7.80 -14.27 9.59
CA ILE A 100 8.59 -13.38 10.43
C ILE A 100 10.03 -13.44 9.94
N ARG A 101 10.60 -12.27 9.64
CA ARG A 101 12.00 -12.10 9.30
C ARG A 101 12.75 -11.61 10.53
N THR A 102 13.82 -12.30 10.90
CA THR A 102 14.70 -11.90 12.00
C THR A 102 15.83 -11.00 11.50
N THR A 103 16.47 -10.25 12.39
CA THR A 103 17.52 -9.27 12.05
C THR A 103 18.77 -9.89 11.40
N ASN A 104 18.97 -11.19 11.54
CA ASN A 104 19.98 -11.97 10.80
C ASN A 104 19.51 -12.42 9.40
N HIS A 105 18.41 -11.84 8.89
CA HIS A 105 17.79 -12.11 7.59
C HIS A 105 17.22 -13.52 7.38
N VAL A 106 17.02 -14.28 8.46
CA VAL A 106 16.31 -15.57 8.38
C VAL A 106 14.81 -15.33 8.37
N VAL A 107 14.08 -16.14 7.59
CA VAL A 107 12.61 -16.04 7.45
C VAL A 107 11.99 -17.32 7.98
N HIS A 108 11.02 -17.17 8.88
CA HIS A 108 10.29 -18.27 9.51
C HIS A 108 8.79 -18.14 9.22
N PRO A 109 8.10 -19.23 8.84
CA PRO A 109 6.64 -19.20 8.77
C PRO A 109 6.06 -19.02 10.17
N VAL A 110 4.94 -18.31 10.24
CA VAL A 110 4.14 -18.22 11.48
C VAL A 110 3.53 -19.59 11.79
N ALA A 111 3.37 -19.91 13.07
CA ALA A 111 2.75 -21.16 13.51
C ALA A 111 1.34 -21.34 12.91
N SER A 112 0.99 -22.58 12.53
CA SER A 112 -0.27 -22.88 11.84
C SER A 112 -1.52 -22.40 12.59
N GLU A 113 -1.56 -22.59 13.90
CA GLU A 113 -2.68 -22.12 14.75
C GLU A 113 -2.86 -20.60 14.64
N LYS A 114 -1.74 -19.88 14.69
CA LYS A 114 -1.72 -18.43 14.58
C LYS A 114 -2.12 -17.95 13.18
N LEU A 115 -1.68 -18.64 12.14
CA LEU A 115 -2.08 -18.35 10.77
C LEU A 115 -3.60 -18.53 10.57
N GLN A 116 -4.18 -19.60 11.13
CA GLN A 116 -5.62 -19.85 11.06
C GLN A 116 -6.43 -18.77 11.79
N GLU A 117 -5.98 -18.32 12.97
CA GLU A 117 -6.60 -17.19 13.66
C GLU A 117 -6.62 -15.92 12.79
N LEU A 118 -5.53 -15.65 12.08
CA LEU A 118 -5.40 -14.46 11.24
C LEU A 118 -6.31 -14.57 10.00
N LYS A 119 -6.39 -15.74 9.37
CA LYS A 119 -7.31 -16.00 8.25
C LYS A 119 -8.77 -15.79 8.67
N GLU A 120 -9.16 -16.28 9.84
CA GLU A 120 -10.52 -16.08 10.36
C GLU A 120 -10.80 -14.61 10.69
N LYS A 121 -9.84 -13.89 11.27
CA LYS A 121 -9.97 -12.44 11.52
C LYS A 121 -10.15 -11.66 10.22
N LYS A 122 -9.36 -11.98 9.19
CA LYS A 122 -9.49 -11.38 7.86
C LYS A 122 -10.88 -11.63 7.28
N ARG A 123 -11.34 -12.89 7.28
CA ARG A 123 -12.68 -13.27 6.78
C ARG A 123 -13.80 -12.48 7.48
N LYS A 124 -13.72 -12.30 8.79
CA LYS A 124 -14.69 -11.49 9.55
C LYS A 124 -14.65 -10.02 9.16
N ALA A 125 -13.46 -9.45 9.00
CA ALA A 125 -13.28 -8.06 8.59
C ALA A 125 -13.82 -7.81 7.17
N ASP A 126 -13.53 -8.73 6.23
CA ASP A 126 -14.01 -8.67 4.85
C ASP A 126 -15.53 -8.71 4.78
N LYS A 127 -16.16 -9.60 5.57
CA LYS A 127 -17.62 -9.65 5.69
C LYS A 127 -18.19 -8.35 6.24
N ALA A 128 -17.64 -7.84 7.34
CA ALA A 128 -18.11 -6.59 7.94
C ALA A 128 -17.99 -5.40 6.97
N LEU A 129 -16.92 -5.35 6.18
CA LEU A 129 -16.74 -4.34 5.14
C LEU A 129 -17.79 -4.47 4.03
N ALA A 130 -18.10 -5.69 3.59
CA ALA A 130 -19.12 -5.93 2.58
C ALA A 130 -20.52 -5.48 3.07
N ASP A 131 -20.88 -5.82 4.31
CA ASP A 131 -22.15 -5.45 4.93
C ASP A 131 -22.28 -3.91 5.03
N LEU A 132 -21.20 -3.19 5.39
CA LEU A 132 -21.18 -1.73 5.44
C LEU A 132 -21.37 -1.09 4.06
N ILE A 133 -20.75 -1.66 3.02
CA ILE A 133 -20.90 -1.18 1.65
C ILE A 133 -22.35 -1.36 1.19
N GLU A 134 -22.99 -2.48 1.52
CA GLU A 134 -24.39 -2.74 1.19
C GLU A 134 -25.34 -1.77 1.89
N GLN A 135 -25.12 -1.47 3.17
CA GLN A 135 -25.93 -0.51 3.93
C GLN A 135 -25.79 0.94 3.45
N SER A 136 -24.71 1.26 2.75
CA SER A 136 -24.46 2.60 2.21
C SER A 136 -25.08 2.85 0.82
N ARG A 137 -25.74 1.83 0.26
CA ARG A 137 -26.45 1.89 -1.03
C ARG A 137 -27.95 2.11 -0.83
#